data_AF-A0A7V9FJ84-F1
#
_entry.id   AF-A0A7V9FJ84-F1
#
_cell.length_a   1.000
_cell.length_b   1.000
_cell.length_c   1.000
_cell.angle_alpha   90.00
_cell.angle_beta   90.00
_cell.angle_gamma   90.00
#
_symmetry.space_group_name_H-M   'P 1'
#
loop_
_entity.id
_entity.type
_entity.pdbx_description
1 polymer ?
#
loop_
_entity_poly.entity_id
_entity_poly.type
_entity_poly.pdbx_seq_one_letter_code
_entity_poly.pdbx_strand_id
1 'polypeptide(L)'
;MATLRPDPTFYPSAKQASEAPPEELAYLAMLNPAGARPDAIGVVDVHPGSRSYGRLVGQLDMPNVADELHHFGWNACSASLCPWAAHPHVERRYLVVPGINSSRIHILDTKSNPRRPELAKVIEPETLARKTGYASPHTVHCGPDGIYMSA
;
A
#
# COMPACT_ATOMS: atom_id res chain seq x y z
N MET A 1 14.38 -13.67 1.12
CA MET A 1 15.82 -13.54 1.42
C MET A 1 16.13 -12.07 1.53
N ALA A 2 16.85 -11.64 2.57
CA ALA A 2 17.31 -10.27 2.68
C ALA A 2 18.29 -9.97 1.53
N THR A 3 18.10 -8.84 0.85
CA THR A 3 19.00 -8.40 -0.22
C THR A 3 20.21 -7.70 0.41
N LEU A 4 21.39 -7.95 -0.16
CA LEU A 4 22.63 -7.25 0.23
C LEU A 4 22.60 -5.76 -0.14
N ARG A 5 21.70 -5.37 -1.04
CA ARG A 5 21.49 -3.99 -1.49
C ARG A 5 20.10 -3.51 -1.06
N PRO A 6 19.94 -2.19 -0.81
CA PRO A 6 18.62 -1.61 -0.60
C PRO A 6 17.67 -1.91 -1.76
N ASP A 7 16.37 -1.88 -1.47
CA ASP A 7 15.32 -1.94 -2.49
C ASP A 7 15.58 -0.90 -3.60
N PRO A 8 15.53 -1.30 -4.89
CA PRO A 8 15.85 -0.40 -6.00
C PRO A 8 14.85 0.77 -6.14
N THR A 9 13.73 0.74 -5.44
CA THR A 9 12.71 1.80 -5.40
C THR A 9 12.86 2.74 -4.20
N PHE A 10 13.95 2.60 -3.44
CA PHE A 10 14.34 3.56 -2.39
C PHE A 10 15.34 4.57 -2.95
N TYR A 11 15.00 5.84 -2.82
CA TYR A 11 15.77 6.95 -3.37
C TYR A 11 16.26 7.86 -2.24
N PRO A 12 17.58 8.08 -2.07
CA PRO A 12 18.12 8.92 -1.00
C PRO A 12 17.69 10.40 -1.07
N SER A 13 17.25 10.88 -2.24
CA SER A 13 16.87 12.28 -2.46
C SER A 13 15.74 12.41 -3.48
N ALA A 14 15.05 13.56 -3.44
CA ALA A 14 14.02 13.89 -4.43
C ALA A 14 14.56 13.92 -5.87
N LYS A 15 15.80 14.39 -6.07
CA LYS A 15 16.45 14.38 -7.38
C LYS A 15 16.57 12.96 -7.94
N GLN A 16 17.11 12.04 -7.14
CA GLN A 16 17.24 10.64 -7.58
C GLN A 16 15.89 9.97 -7.80
N ALA A 17 14.86 10.32 -7.01
CA ALA A 17 13.50 9.84 -7.25
C ALA A 17 12.93 10.35 -8.58
N SER A 18 13.21 11.60 -8.95
CA SER A 18 12.76 12.18 -10.23
C SER A 18 13.50 11.63 -11.46
N GLU A 19 14.70 11.08 -11.27
CA GLU A 19 15.53 10.47 -12.33
C GLU A 19 15.28 8.95 -12.45
N ALA A 20 14.43 8.38 -11.59
CA ALA A 20 14.12 6.96 -11.58
C ALA A 20 13.25 6.54 -12.79
N PRO A 21 13.19 5.23 -13.12
CA PRO A 21 12.29 4.75 -14.15
C PRO A 21 10.83 5.17 -13.89
N PRO A 22 10.07 5.54 -14.93
CA PRO A 22 8.63 5.81 -14.81
C PRO A 22 7.86 4.61 -14.27
N GLU A 23 6.71 4.88 -13.65
CA GLU A 23 5.81 3.83 -13.19
C GLU A 23 5.18 3.05 -14.36
N GLU A 24 4.95 1.75 -14.14
CA GLU A 24 4.26 0.89 -15.11
C GLU A 24 2.85 0.49 -14.66
N LEU A 25 2.56 0.61 -13.36
CA LEU A 25 1.28 0.26 -12.75
C LEU A 25 0.82 1.35 -11.78
N ALA A 26 -0.49 1.57 -11.72
CA ALA A 26 -1.15 2.39 -10.71
C ALA A 26 -2.13 1.54 -9.88
N TYR A 27 -1.99 1.59 -8.56
CA TYR A 27 -2.94 0.98 -7.63
C TYR A 27 -4.02 2.00 -7.27
N LEU A 28 -5.29 1.58 -7.30
CA LEU A 28 -6.44 2.45 -7.05
C LEU A 28 -7.33 1.86 -5.97
N ALA A 29 -7.70 2.68 -4.98
CA ALA A 29 -8.79 2.35 -4.07
C ALA A 29 -10.12 2.48 -4.83
N MET A 30 -10.89 1.39 -4.90
CA MET A 30 -12.19 1.33 -5.53
C MET A 30 -13.24 1.11 -4.45
N LEU A 31 -14.04 2.16 -4.20
CA LEU A 31 -15.06 2.15 -3.16
C LEU A 31 -16.42 1.72 -3.74
N ASN A 32 -17.18 0.94 -2.99
CA ASN A 32 -18.57 0.63 -3.27
C ASN A 32 -19.47 1.30 -2.23
N PRO A 33 -19.96 2.52 -2.51
CA PRO A 33 -20.62 3.36 -1.50
C PRO A 33 -21.96 2.79 -1.02
N ALA A 34 -22.57 1.88 -1.79
CA ALA A 34 -23.80 1.21 -1.40
C ALA A 34 -23.58 0.06 -0.41
N GLY A 35 -22.33 -0.37 -0.17
CA GLY A 35 -22.00 -1.48 0.73
C GLY A 35 -22.48 -2.86 0.25
N ALA A 36 -23.02 -2.96 -0.98
CA ALA A 36 -23.57 -4.21 -1.52
C ALA A 36 -22.50 -5.21 -1.99
N ARG A 37 -21.28 -4.75 -2.23
CA ARG A 37 -20.10 -5.58 -2.51
C ARG A 37 -18.89 -4.99 -1.78
N PRO A 38 -17.85 -5.79 -1.52
CA PRO A 38 -16.61 -5.28 -0.97
C PRO A 38 -16.03 -4.14 -1.80
N ASP A 39 -15.28 -3.28 -1.12
CA ASP A 39 -14.34 -2.39 -1.77
C ASP A 39 -13.18 -3.22 -2.33
N ALA A 40 -12.35 -2.62 -3.19
CA ALA A 40 -11.27 -3.33 -3.84
C ALA A 40 -10.04 -2.45 -4.08
N ILE A 41 -8.88 -3.09 -4.26
CA ILE A 41 -7.72 -2.47 -4.88
C ILE A 41 -7.68 -2.89 -6.35
N GLY A 42 -7.83 -1.90 -7.24
CA GLY A 42 -7.66 -2.06 -8.67
C GLY A 42 -6.20 -1.83 -9.08
N VAL A 43 -5.75 -2.52 -10.12
CA VAL A 43 -4.43 -2.32 -10.72
C VAL A 43 -4.61 -1.88 -12.17
N VAL A 44 -4.18 -0.68 -12.50
CA VAL A 44 -4.23 -0.11 -13.85
C VAL A 44 -2.85 -0.14 -14.47
N ASP A 45 -2.77 -0.59 -15.72
CA ASP A 45 -1.54 -0.50 -16.52
C ASP A 45 -1.38 0.93 -17.04
N VAL A 46 -0.28 1.57 -16.65
CA VAL A 46 0.05 2.97 -17.00
C VAL A 46 1.32 3.07 -17.83
N HIS A 47 1.83 1.95 -18.34
CA HIS A 47 2.95 1.97 -19.27
C HIS A 47 2.49 2.37 -20.69
N PRO A 48 2.92 3.51 -21.27
CA PRO A 48 2.39 4.01 -22.55
C PRO A 48 2.60 3.07 -23.75
N GLY A 49 3.62 2.20 -23.69
CA GLY A 49 3.89 1.20 -24.73
C GLY A 49 3.07 -0.09 -24.61
N SER A 50 2.29 -0.25 -23.54
CA SER A 50 1.51 -1.45 -23.28
C SER A 50 0.22 -1.51 -24.11
N ARG A 51 -0.14 -2.71 -24.59
CA ARG A 51 -1.46 -2.95 -25.23
C ARG A 51 -2.63 -2.74 -24.27
N SER A 52 -2.39 -2.82 -22.97
CA SER A 52 -3.37 -2.60 -21.90
C SER A 52 -3.25 -1.21 -21.26
N TYR A 53 -2.51 -0.27 -21.86
CA TYR A 53 -2.39 1.09 -21.33
C TYR A 53 -3.77 1.72 -21.04
N GLY A 54 -3.92 2.25 -19.82
CA GLY A 54 -5.17 2.85 -19.33
C GLY A 54 -6.27 1.84 -18.98
N ARG A 55 -5.96 0.54 -18.86
CA ARG A 55 -6.94 -0.51 -18.51
C ARG A 55 -6.66 -1.13 -17.15
N LEU A 56 -7.73 -1.56 -16.49
CA LEU A 56 -7.65 -2.41 -15.31
C LEU A 56 -7.10 -3.79 -15.72
N VAL A 57 -5.93 -4.14 -15.19
CA VAL A 57 -5.22 -5.40 -15.45
C VAL A 57 -5.22 -6.34 -14.24
N GLY A 58 -5.74 -5.88 -13.10
CA GLY A 58 -5.83 -6.63 -11.86
C GLY A 58 -6.84 -6.03 -10.90
N GLN A 59 -7.38 -6.86 -10.02
CA GLN A 59 -8.27 -6.44 -8.94
C GLN A 59 -8.15 -7.41 -7.78
N LEU A 60 -8.15 -6.89 -6.55
CA LEU A 60 -8.32 -7.67 -5.33
C LEU A 60 -9.47 -7.07 -4.52
N ASP A 61 -10.57 -7.82 -4.42
CA ASP A 61 -11.70 -7.48 -3.56
C ASP A 61 -11.32 -7.73 -2.09
N MET A 62 -11.72 -6.81 -1.20
CA MET A 62 -11.56 -6.99 0.24
C MET A 62 -12.46 -8.13 0.73
N PRO A 63 -12.11 -8.81 1.84
CA PRO A 63 -12.89 -9.93 2.34
C PRO A 63 -14.27 -9.50 2.88
N ASN A 64 -14.42 -8.22 3.22
CA ASN A 64 -15.58 -7.68 3.93
C ASN A 64 -16.20 -6.51 3.17
N VAL A 65 -17.46 -6.20 3.47
CA VAL A 65 -18.16 -5.03 2.94
C VAL A 65 -18.03 -3.84 3.89
N ALA A 66 -18.27 -2.64 3.35
CA ALA A 66 -18.35 -1.39 4.11
C ALA A 66 -17.06 -1.00 4.85
N ASP A 67 -15.90 -1.30 4.26
CA ASP A 67 -14.61 -0.82 4.77
C ASP A 67 -14.44 0.69 4.54
N GLU A 68 -14.96 1.22 3.43
CA GLU A 68 -14.76 2.59 2.96
C GLU A 68 -13.25 2.85 2.74
N LEU A 69 -12.68 2.14 1.75
CA LEU A 69 -11.31 2.40 1.33
C LEU A 69 -11.16 3.84 0.82
N HIS A 70 -10.10 4.52 1.27
CA HIS A 70 -9.90 5.94 0.97
C HIS A 70 -8.44 6.27 0.64
N HIS A 71 -7.60 6.46 1.66
CA HIS A 71 -6.15 6.59 1.49
C HIS A 71 -5.45 5.28 1.86
N PHE A 72 -4.33 5.00 1.19
CA PHE A 72 -3.47 3.86 1.51
C PHE A 72 -2.01 4.21 1.17
N GLY A 73 -1.08 3.40 1.66
CA GLY A 73 0.35 3.63 1.48
C GLY A 73 1.16 2.34 1.40
N TRP A 74 2.48 2.47 1.28
CA TRP A 74 3.40 1.34 1.31
C TRP A 74 3.89 1.04 2.73
N ASN A 75 4.25 -0.22 3.00
CA ASN A 75 4.89 -0.61 4.27
C ASN A 75 6.28 0.01 4.47
N ALA A 76 6.99 0.29 3.38
CA ALA A 76 8.32 0.86 3.38
C ALA A 76 8.54 1.71 2.12
N CYS A 77 9.44 2.69 2.21
CA CYS A 77 9.78 3.59 1.11
C CYS A 77 11.16 4.21 1.34
N SER A 78 11.52 5.26 0.60
CA SER A 78 12.79 5.97 0.74
C SER A 78 13.15 6.40 2.17
N ALA A 79 12.17 6.58 3.06
CA ALA A 79 12.41 6.85 4.48
C ALA A 79 13.22 5.75 5.19
N SER A 80 13.21 4.51 4.68
CA SER A 80 14.03 3.41 5.19
C SER A 80 15.55 3.62 4.96
N LEU A 81 15.94 4.63 4.17
CA LEU A 81 17.32 5.07 4.00
C LEU A 81 17.72 6.19 4.99
N CYS A 82 16.82 6.65 5.87
CA CYS A 82 17.14 7.71 6.83
C CYS A 82 18.28 7.29 7.77
N PRO A 83 19.35 8.10 7.91
CA PRO A 83 20.54 7.71 8.68
C PRO A 83 20.29 7.37 10.16
N TRP A 84 19.29 8.00 10.78
CA TRP A 84 19.04 7.83 12.22
C TRP A 84 18.33 6.51 12.57
N ALA A 85 17.56 5.96 11.62
CA ALA A 85 16.80 4.72 11.76
C ALA A 85 16.84 3.97 10.42
N ALA A 86 18.04 3.53 10.04
CA ALA A 86 18.26 2.88 8.76
C ALA A 86 17.73 1.44 8.78
N HIS A 87 16.81 1.12 7.87
CA HIS A 87 16.31 -0.23 7.66
C HIS A 87 16.49 -0.64 6.18
N PRO A 88 17.73 -0.67 5.64
CA PRO A 88 17.96 -0.89 4.21
C PRO A 88 17.60 -2.29 3.72
N HIS A 89 17.31 -3.24 4.62
CA HIS A 89 16.97 -4.63 4.28
C HIS A 89 15.46 -4.90 4.21
N VAL A 90 14.62 -3.87 4.31
CA VAL A 90 13.18 -3.97 4.02
C VAL A 90 12.91 -3.63 2.55
N GLU A 91 11.72 -4.00 2.08
CA GLU A 91 11.29 -3.80 0.69
C GLU A 91 9.95 -3.06 0.62
N ARG A 92 9.78 -2.23 -0.42
CA ARG A 92 8.49 -1.64 -0.82
C ARG A 92 7.66 -2.74 -1.46
N ARG A 93 6.86 -3.44 -0.65
CA ARG A 93 6.19 -4.68 -1.09
C ARG A 93 4.73 -4.74 -0.76
N TYR A 94 4.36 -4.30 0.43
CA TYR A 94 3.00 -4.41 0.92
C TYR A 94 2.27 -3.07 0.79
N LEU A 95 1.09 -3.11 0.20
CA LEU A 95 0.12 -2.02 0.35
C LEU A 95 -0.53 -2.16 1.72
N VAL A 96 -0.59 -1.05 2.46
CA VAL A 96 -1.23 -0.92 3.77
C VAL A 96 -2.50 -0.12 3.56
N VAL A 97 -3.63 -0.82 3.61
CA VAL A 97 -4.93 -0.34 3.09
C VAL A 97 -5.96 -0.31 4.23
N PRO A 98 -6.12 0.82 4.92
CA PRO A 98 -7.16 1.02 5.93
C PRO A 98 -8.54 1.22 5.30
N GLY A 99 -9.57 0.72 5.99
CA GLY A 99 -10.95 1.15 5.82
C GLY A 99 -11.31 2.21 6.86
N ILE A 100 -11.68 3.42 6.42
CA ILE A 100 -11.97 4.53 7.34
C ILE A 100 -13.27 4.29 8.13
N ASN A 101 -14.24 3.59 7.55
CA ASN A 101 -15.49 3.26 8.22
C ASN A 101 -15.33 2.05 9.14
N SER A 102 -14.71 0.98 8.65
CA SER A 102 -14.61 -0.25 9.43
C SER A 102 -13.50 -0.23 10.48
N SER A 103 -12.48 0.61 10.33
CA SER A 103 -11.22 0.57 11.09
C SER A 103 -10.36 -0.69 10.88
N ARG A 104 -10.68 -1.49 9.86
CA ARG A 104 -9.86 -2.64 9.45
C ARG A 104 -8.66 -2.18 8.65
N ILE A 105 -7.51 -2.84 8.83
CA ILE A 105 -6.32 -2.56 8.03
C ILE A 105 -5.93 -3.83 7.27
N HIS A 106 -5.93 -3.76 5.94
CA HIS A 106 -5.53 -4.85 5.07
C HIS A 106 -4.07 -4.68 4.64
N ILE A 107 -3.32 -5.77 4.65
CA ILE A 107 -1.94 -5.83 4.19
C ILE A 107 -1.90 -6.68 2.92
N LEU A 108 -1.60 -6.06 1.78
CA LEU A 108 -1.66 -6.71 0.47
C LEU A 108 -0.25 -6.88 -0.09
N ASP A 109 0.16 -8.11 -0.39
CA ASP A 109 1.46 -8.43 -0.98
C ASP A 109 1.43 -8.24 -2.49
N THR A 110 2.42 -7.53 -3.05
CA THR A 110 2.55 -7.28 -4.50
C THR A 110 3.72 -8.01 -5.15
N LYS A 111 4.50 -8.80 -4.39
CA LYS A 111 5.80 -9.31 -4.85
C LYS A 111 5.74 -10.38 -5.93
N SER A 112 4.86 -11.38 -5.76
CA SER A 112 4.79 -12.52 -6.69
C SER A 112 4.32 -12.07 -8.08
N ASN A 113 3.33 -11.18 -8.11
CA ASN A 113 2.82 -10.55 -9.30
C ASN A 113 2.21 -9.17 -8.95
N PRO A 114 2.86 -8.05 -9.31
CA PRO A 114 2.33 -6.71 -9.05
C PRO A 114 0.96 -6.45 -9.69
N ARG A 115 0.59 -7.18 -10.74
CA ARG A 115 -0.75 -7.12 -11.37
C ARG A 115 -1.82 -7.90 -10.61
N ARG A 116 -1.44 -8.71 -9.62
CA ARG A 116 -2.36 -9.52 -8.83
C ARG A 116 -1.94 -9.52 -7.36
N PRO A 117 -2.19 -8.42 -6.62
CA PRO A 117 -1.94 -8.37 -5.20
C PRO A 117 -2.67 -9.49 -4.44
N GLU A 118 -2.09 -9.96 -3.35
CA GLU A 118 -2.64 -11.04 -2.54
C GLU A 118 -2.83 -10.57 -1.09
N LEU A 119 -3.97 -10.90 -0.47
CA LEU A 119 -4.22 -10.54 0.92
C LEU A 119 -3.29 -11.34 1.85
N ALA A 120 -2.31 -10.65 2.45
CA ALA A 120 -1.33 -11.27 3.34
C ALA A 120 -1.80 -11.28 4.80
N LYS A 121 -2.50 -10.23 5.22
CA LYS A 121 -2.98 -10.09 6.61
C LYS A 121 -4.13 -9.10 6.71
N VAL A 122 -4.99 -9.34 7.70
CA VAL A 122 -6.00 -8.38 8.17
C VAL A 122 -5.69 -8.04 9.63
N ILE A 123 -5.73 -6.75 9.97
CA ILE A 123 -5.74 -6.26 11.35
C ILE A 123 -7.17 -5.82 11.65
N GLU A 124 -7.85 -6.57 12.51
CA GLU A 124 -9.25 -6.30 12.84
C GLU A 124 -9.39 -5.05 13.74
N PRO A 125 -10.55 -4.35 13.66
CA PRO A 125 -10.81 -3.10 14.38
C PRO A 125 -10.55 -3.17 15.88
N GLU A 126 -10.90 -4.29 16.52
CA GLU A 126 -10.73 -4.48 17.96
C GLU A 126 -9.24 -4.52 18.34
N THR A 127 -8.38 -4.99 17.44
CA THR A 127 -6.93 -4.99 17.66
C THR A 127 -6.35 -3.59 17.55
N LEU A 128 -6.84 -2.78 16.61
CA LEU A 128 -6.45 -1.37 16.50
C LEU A 128 -6.90 -0.62 17.76
N ALA A 129 -8.20 -0.64 18.07
CA ALA A 129 -8.78 0.05 19.22
C ALA A 129 -8.10 -0.33 20.54
N ARG A 130 -7.87 -1.64 20.78
CA ARG A 130 -7.21 -2.11 22.01
C ARG A 130 -5.76 -1.65 22.12
N LYS A 131 -5.03 -1.54 21.01
CA LYS A 131 -3.59 -1.19 21.03
C LYS A 131 -3.34 0.30 21.04
N THR A 132 -4.24 1.10 20.45
CA THR A 132 -3.99 2.52 20.18
C THR A 132 -5.03 3.45 20.78
N GLY A 133 -6.23 2.96 21.11
CA GLY A 133 -7.37 3.81 21.50
C GLY A 133 -8.01 4.59 20.34
N TYR A 134 -7.54 4.38 19.11
CA TYR A 134 -8.04 5.06 17.91
C TYR A 134 -8.95 4.19 17.06
N ALA A 135 -9.73 4.84 16.19
CA ALA A 135 -10.58 4.27 15.16
C ALA A 135 -10.46 5.11 13.88
N SER A 136 -11.03 4.65 12.77
CA SER A 136 -11.09 5.38 11.50
C SER A 136 -9.73 5.85 10.95
N PRO A 137 -8.75 4.93 10.80
CA PRO A 137 -7.46 5.27 10.19
C PRO A 137 -7.65 5.80 8.76
N HIS A 138 -6.94 6.88 8.43
CA HIS A 138 -7.08 7.59 7.16
C HIS A 138 -5.76 7.61 6.37
N THR A 139 -4.87 8.59 6.62
CA THR A 139 -3.62 8.75 5.86
C THR A 139 -2.59 7.74 6.34
N VAL A 140 -1.88 7.10 5.40
CA VAL A 140 -0.82 6.12 5.70
C VAL A 140 0.54 6.63 5.20
N HIS A 141 1.55 6.64 6.08
CA HIS A 141 2.92 7.00 5.73
C HIS A 141 3.92 5.93 6.19
N CYS A 142 4.82 5.54 5.30
CA CYS A 142 6.03 4.78 5.61
C CYS A 142 7.08 5.71 6.23
N GLY A 143 7.18 5.68 7.55
CA GLY A 143 8.22 6.36 8.31
C GLY A 143 9.54 5.60 8.32
N PRO A 144 10.60 6.22 8.88
CA PRO A 144 11.90 5.57 9.01
C PRO A 144 11.85 4.44 10.04
N ASP A 145 11.16 4.60 11.18
CA ASP A 145 11.12 3.63 12.29
C ASP A 145 9.75 2.93 12.45
N GLY A 146 8.77 3.25 11.61
CA GLY A 146 7.44 2.68 11.70
C GLY A 146 6.51 3.12 10.56
N ILE A 147 5.28 2.61 10.59
CA ILE A 147 4.20 3.05 9.71
C ILE A 147 3.30 3.96 10.53
N TYR A 148 3.10 5.19 10.07
CA TYR A 148 2.24 6.16 10.71
C TYR A 148 0.88 6.18 10.04
N MET A 149 -0.17 6.25 10.84
CA MET A 149 -1.54 6.39 10.38
C MET A 149 -2.23 7.54 11.12
N SER A 150 -2.86 8.46 10.40
CA SER A 150 -3.73 9.45 11.04
C SER A 150 -5.08 8.80 11.37
N ALA A 151 -5.67 9.18 12.51
CA ALA A 151 -6.94 8.70 13.01
C ALA A 151 -7.67 9.84 13.71
#